data_AF-A0A7J6TMF6-F1
#
_entry.id   AF-A0A7J6TMF6-F1
#
_cell.length_a   1.000
_cell.length_b   1.000
_cell.length_c   1.000
_cell.angle_alpha   90.00
_cell.angle_beta   90.00
_cell.angle_gamma   90.00
#
_symmetry.space_group_name_H-M   'P 1'
#
loop_
_entity.id
_entity.type
_entity.pdbx_description
1 polymer ?
#
loop_
_entity_poly.entity_id
_entity_poly.type
_entity_poly.pdbx_seq_one_letter_code
_entity_poly.pdbx_strand_id
1 'polypeptide(L)'
;MWFLRGNLLAVLFTITFAFTLTFLVDWSSLLSCTSPETCANAHLFKSNPLAGLSFVRFVFLISFLVTLAFWGLAAAGAFMTIREARDAAFYYQDYLGIPLDSDKVSFSPLQAVSWAEVARRLVRLQNGPSRPEDAALDESWTGQQTWCMLQARISMVEMTNLLMRDSSYALLLQGEESPLLQMIPAWVPLSSHFVASNAVNWIIKTLILPCLLDEHSKQLFPEITTEEFARGFRKRLRLWGLVAFATLVPVLMMSFLFTWLKYTDDFRSARASPLQREWTNVAKYHTREFLELPHLHRSRLNSALLPRGGGSVTETFVNMSWGTTPIEGASRRLIKYVCGSIAGALFALALWDDSPLLHVVFAGKNLLWYLAVSGALVSLVSRSGDDEGRGQTADGASKSALSSGASPQVSPTSNRRGVSSPGRRANSGPHGFSESAAILSSSSPTPLTAWAATMKLLQTIHYLPKMTTSSPPGFTVPTDEFS
;
A
#
# COMPACT_ATOMS: atom_id res chain seq x y z
N MET A 1 4.39 -8.47 8.02
CA MET A 1 4.95 -7.75 9.20
C MET A 1 4.26 -6.41 9.49
N TRP A 2 4.22 -5.43 8.56
CA TRP A 2 3.52 -4.15 8.79
C TRP A 2 1.99 -4.31 8.96
N PHE A 3 1.43 -5.34 8.32
CA PHE A 3 0.00 -5.64 8.33
C PHE A 3 -0.53 -6.17 9.69
N LEU A 4 0.33 -6.70 10.56
CA LEU A 4 -0.10 -7.23 11.87
C LEU A 4 -0.47 -6.12 12.86
N ARG A 5 0.07 -4.91 12.72
CA ARG A 5 -0.04 -3.87 13.75
C ARG A 5 -1.43 -3.24 13.89
N GLY A 6 -2.29 -3.33 12.87
CA GLY A 6 -3.64 -2.74 12.91
C GLY A 6 -4.77 -3.73 13.14
N ASN A 7 -4.58 -5.01 12.77
CA ASN A 7 -5.67 -5.99 12.68
C ASN A 7 -5.32 -7.31 13.40
N LEU A 8 -4.78 -7.23 14.62
CA LEU A 8 -4.39 -8.41 15.42
C LEU A 8 -5.53 -9.42 15.61
N LEU A 9 -6.74 -8.94 15.84
CA LEU A 9 -7.93 -9.78 16.01
C LEU A 9 -8.29 -10.51 14.72
N ALA A 10 -8.23 -9.82 13.58
CA ALA A 10 -8.48 -10.45 12.29
C ALA A 10 -7.43 -11.53 12.00
N VAL A 11 -6.16 -11.28 12.30
CA VAL A 11 -5.09 -12.27 12.16
C VAL A 11 -5.33 -13.48 13.07
N LEU A 12 -5.69 -13.25 14.35
CA LEU A 12 -6.02 -14.33 15.28
C LEU A 12 -7.19 -15.18 14.74
N PHE A 13 -8.26 -14.52 14.28
CA PHE A 13 -9.39 -15.18 13.65
C PHE A 13 -8.96 -16.01 12.43
N THR A 14 -8.11 -15.48 11.55
CA THR A 14 -7.63 -16.25 10.39
C THR A 14 -6.81 -17.47 10.81
N ILE A 15 -6.01 -17.37 11.87
CA ILE A 15 -5.22 -18.50 12.39
C ILE A 15 -6.16 -19.58 12.95
N THR A 16 -7.13 -19.21 13.79
CA THR A 16 -8.05 -20.16 14.40
C THR A 16 -8.98 -20.79 13.37
N PHE A 17 -9.50 -19.99 12.43
CA PHE A 17 -10.36 -20.46 11.35
C PHE A 17 -9.61 -21.40 10.39
N ALA A 18 -8.36 -21.09 10.03
CA ALA A 18 -7.57 -21.99 9.20
C ALA A 18 -7.22 -23.29 9.92
N PHE A 19 -6.96 -23.23 11.22
CA PHE A 19 -6.73 -24.41 12.04
C PHE A 19 -7.98 -25.31 12.09
N THR A 20 -9.16 -24.72 12.28
CA THR A 20 -10.42 -25.49 12.31
C THR A 20 -10.70 -26.16 10.98
N LEU A 21 -10.58 -25.45 9.86
CA LEU A 21 -10.76 -26.04 8.54
C LEU A 21 -9.73 -27.14 8.22
N THR A 22 -8.49 -27.03 8.72
CA THR A 22 -7.44 -28.00 8.37
C THR A 22 -7.47 -29.26 9.24
N PHE A 23 -7.71 -29.13 10.54
CA PHE A 23 -7.58 -30.24 11.50
C PHE A 23 -8.91 -30.75 12.05
N LEU A 24 -9.89 -29.86 12.25
CA LEU A 24 -11.15 -30.23 12.91
C LEU A 24 -12.21 -30.73 11.92
N VAL A 25 -12.25 -30.22 10.69
CA VAL A 25 -13.25 -30.58 9.66
C VAL A 25 -12.88 -31.86 8.91
N ASP A 26 -13.86 -32.76 8.73
CA ASP A 26 -13.68 -33.99 7.95
C ASP A 26 -14.01 -33.84 6.46
N TRP A 27 -13.09 -33.27 5.69
CA TRP A 27 -13.25 -33.13 4.24
C TRP A 27 -13.38 -34.46 3.50
N SER A 28 -12.78 -35.55 3.99
CA SER A 28 -12.88 -36.87 3.35
C SER A 28 -14.30 -37.40 3.39
N SER A 29 -14.98 -37.25 4.52
CA SER A 29 -16.38 -37.67 4.69
C SER A 29 -17.34 -36.74 3.95
N LEU A 30 -17.06 -35.43 3.93
CA LEU A 30 -17.88 -34.43 3.23
C LEU A 30 -17.78 -34.53 1.70
N LEU A 31 -16.61 -34.80 1.15
CA LEU A 31 -16.39 -34.88 -0.31
C LEU A 31 -16.75 -36.24 -0.90
N SER A 32 -16.77 -37.30 -0.08
CA SER A 32 -17.17 -38.65 -0.52
C SER A 32 -18.69 -38.85 -0.53
N CYS A 33 -19.45 -37.97 0.12
CA CYS A 33 -20.89 -38.00 0.04
C CYS A 33 -21.39 -37.59 -1.35
N THR A 34 -22.18 -38.45 -1.98
CA THR A 34 -22.84 -38.20 -3.28
C THR A 34 -24.36 -38.35 -3.22
N SER A 35 -24.93 -38.95 -2.17
CA SER A 35 -26.38 -39.14 -1.98
C SER A 35 -26.87 -38.47 -0.69
N PRO A 36 -28.13 -37.97 -0.64
CA PRO A 36 -28.66 -37.26 0.52
C PRO A 36 -28.63 -38.09 1.81
N GLU A 37 -28.82 -39.41 1.71
CA GLU A 37 -28.80 -40.34 2.86
C GLU A 37 -27.38 -40.60 3.39
N THR A 38 -26.36 -40.58 2.53
CA THR A 38 -24.96 -40.71 2.97
C THR A 38 -24.43 -39.41 3.59
N CYS A 39 -24.93 -38.25 3.15
CA CYS A 39 -24.56 -36.95 3.73
C CYS A 39 -25.16 -36.72 5.11
N ALA A 40 -26.39 -37.19 5.36
CA ALA A 40 -27.06 -37.03 6.65
C ALA A 40 -26.28 -37.67 7.82
N ASN A 41 -25.49 -38.71 7.52
CA ASN A 41 -24.69 -39.45 8.49
C ASN A 41 -23.21 -39.02 8.55
N ALA A 42 -22.81 -38.02 7.77
CA ALA A 42 -21.43 -37.55 7.77
C ALA A 42 -21.14 -36.68 9.00
N HIS A 43 -20.16 -37.08 9.82
CA HIS A 43 -19.70 -36.26 10.94
C HIS A 43 -18.91 -35.05 10.42
N LEU A 44 -19.37 -33.84 10.76
CA LEU A 44 -18.72 -32.59 10.37
C LEU A 44 -17.33 -32.43 11.04
N PHE A 45 -17.21 -32.86 12.29
CA PHE A 45 -16.00 -32.73 13.09
C PHE A 45 -15.38 -34.10 13.39
N LYS A 46 -14.04 -34.17 13.30
CA LYS A 46 -13.28 -35.36 13.71
C LYS A 46 -13.23 -35.46 15.23
N SER A 47 -13.52 -36.65 15.76
CA SER A 47 -13.42 -36.96 17.19
C SER A 47 -11.98 -36.89 17.70
N ASN A 48 -11.00 -37.34 16.91
CA ASN A 48 -9.56 -37.30 17.23
C ASN A 48 -8.77 -36.61 16.11
N PRO A 49 -8.66 -35.27 16.11
CA PRO A 49 -8.05 -34.52 15.01
C PRO A 49 -6.52 -34.66 14.91
N LEU A 50 -5.86 -35.07 16.00
CA LEU A 50 -4.39 -35.18 16.11
C LEU A 50 -3.89 -36.64 16.06
N ALA A 51 -4.78 -37.63 16.00
CA ALA A 51 -4.38 -39.03 15.92
C ALA A 51 -3.98 -39.38 14.47
N GLY A 52 -2.83 -40.05 14.29
CA GLY A 52 -2.36 -40.48 12.96
C GLY A 52 -1.92 -39.34 12.05
N LEU A 53 -1.13 -38.39 12.58
CA LEU A 53 -0.62 -37.25 11.81
C LEU A 53 0.32 -37.72 10.67
N SER A 54 -0.07 -37.44 9.43
CA SER A 54 0.85 -37.54 8.29
C SER A 54 1.94 -36.48 8.37
N PHE A 55 3.08 -36.71 7.71
CA PHE A 55 4.19 -35.75 7.67
C PHE A 55 3.74 -34.34 7.24
N VAL A 56 2.86 -34.26 6.25
CA VAL A 56 2.30 -32.98 5.76
C VAL A 56 1.49 -32.26 6.84
N ARG A 57 0.62 -32.98 7.56
CA ARG A 57 -0.16 -32.39 8.66
C ARG A 57 0.73 -31.98 9.83
N PHE A 58 1.81 -32.72 10.08
CA PHE A 58 2.80 -32.35 11.09
C PHE A 58 3.51 -31.03 10.75
N VAL A 59 3.93 -30.84 9.49
CA VAL A 59 4.51 -29.57 9.02
C VAL A 59 3.51 -28.41 9.15
N PHE A 60 2.24 -28.62 8.78
CA PHE A 60 1.19 -27.61 8.98
C PHE A 60 0.99 -27.26 10.46
N LEU A 61 1.00 -28.25 11.35
CA LEU A 61 0.88 -28.03 12.80
C LEU A 61 2.02 -27.14 13.32
N ILE A 62 3.27 -27.44 12.96
CA ILE A 62 4.44 -26.61 13.31
C ILE A 62 4.27 -25.19 12.78
N SER A 63 3.85 -25.05 11.52
CA SER A 63 3.60 -23.76 10.87
C SER A 63 2.55 -22.91 11.64
N PHE A 64 1.46 -23.52 12.12
CA PHE A 64 0.48 -22.86 12.97
C PHE A 64 1.06 -22.43 14.32
N LEU A 65 1.84 -23.29 14.99
CA LEU A 65 2.47 -22.96 16.26
C LEU A 65 3.46 -21.80 16.14
N VAL A 66 4.30 -21.80 15.10
CA VAL A 66 5.23 -20.70 14.82
C VAL A 66 4.47 -19.40 14.55
N THR A 67 3.38 -19.46 13.79
CA THR A 67 2.54 -18.28 13.53
C THR A 67 1.87 -17.77 14.80
N LEU A 68 1.37 -18.66 15.65
CA LEU A 68 0.73 -18.28 16.92
C LEU A 68 1.74 -17.63 17.89
N ALA A 69 2.95 -18.18 17.98
CA ALA A 69 4.03 -17.58 18.77
C ALA A 69 4.38 -16.17 18.24
N PHE A 70 4.47 -16.01 16.91
CA PHE A 70 4.70 -14.71 16.29
C PHE A 70 3.56 -13.72 16.55
N TRP A 71 2.30 -14.18 16.53
CA TRP A 71 1.15 -13.35 16.90
C TRP A 71 1.26 -12.87 18.35
N GLY A 72 1.69 -13.73 19.29
CA GLY A 72 1.91 -13.34 20.68
C GLY A 72 2.97 -12.24 20.84
N LEU A 73 4.10 -12.35 20.12
CA LEU A 73 5.12 -11.29 20.08
C LEU A 73 4.58 -9.99 19.47
N ALA A 74 3.78 -10.08 18.41
CA ALA A 74 3.14 -8.92 17.79
C ALA A 74 2.13 -8.25 18.73
N ALA A 75 1.39 -9.04 19.51
CA ALA A 75 0.43 -8.55 20.50
C ALA A 75 1.15 -7.83 21.66
N ALA A 76 2.25 -8.39 22.17
CA ALA A 76 3.09 -7.73 23.16
C ALA A 76 3.68 -6.42 22.62
N GLY A 77 4.18 -6.42 21.37
CA GLY A 77 4.65 -5.20 20.71
C GLY A 77 3.54 -4.15 20.55
N ALA A 78 2.33 -4.58 20.18
CA ALA A 78 1.18 -3.69 20.08
C ALA A 78 0.82 -3.05 21.42
N PHE A 79 0.85 -3.83 22.51
CA PHE A 79 0.64 -3.32 23.87
C PHE A 79 1.65 -2.23 24.24
N MET A 80 2.94 -2.44 23.93
CA MET A 80 3.97 -1.41 24.15
C MET A 80 3.70 -0.15 23.32
N THR A 81 3.34 -0.29 22.05
CA THR A 81 3.01 0.87 21.21
C THR A 81 1.76 1.62 21.67
N ILE A 82 0.77 0.93 22.25
CA ILE A 82 -0.43 1.57 22.83
C ILE A 82 -0.03 2.39 24.06
N ARG A 83 0.87 1.86 24.89
CA ARG A 83 1.40 2.60 26.04
C ARG A 83 2.16 3.85 25.58
N GLU A 84 3.06 3.72 24.62
CA GLU A 84 3.79 4.86 24.04
C GLU A 84 2.83 5.88 23.39
N ALA A 85 1.80 5.42 22.70
CA ALA A 85 0.78 6.29 22.10
C ALA A 85 -0.04 7.03 23.17
N ARG A 86 -0.29 6.40 24.32
CA ARG A 86 -0.96 7.05 25.46
C ARG A 86 -0.07 8.10 26.10
N ASP A 87 1.21 7.80 26.29
CA ASP A 87 2.19 8.78 26.81
C ASP A 87 2.33 9.96 25.85
N ALA A 88 2.35 9.70 24.54
CA ALA A 88 2.29 10.74 23.52
C ALA A 88 0.97 11.52 23.59
N ALA A 89 -0.18 10.88 23.78
CA ALA A 89 -1.46 11.57 23.90
C ALA A 89 -1.46 12.59 25.06
N PHE A 90 -0.95 12.20 26.24
CA PHE A 90 -0.76 13.15 27.35
C PHE A 90 0.20 14.28 26.98
N TYR A 91 1.29 13.98 26.26
CA TYR A 91 2.21 15.02 25.80
C TYR A 91 1.52 16.06 24.89
N TYR A 92 0.64 15.63 23.99
CA TYR A 92 -0.12 16.53 23.11
C TYR A 92 -1.11 17.42 23.89
N GLN A 93 -1.71 16.88 24.95
CA GLN A 93 -2.63 17.61 25.81
C GLN A 93 -1.90 18.62 26.68
N ASP A 94 -0.91 18.16 27.44
CA ASP A 94 -0.26 18.94 28.50
C ASP A 94 0.73 19.98 27.95
N TYR A 95 1.42 19.66 26.84
CA TYR A 95 2.47 20.55 26.30
C TYR A 95 2.06 21.28 25.02
N LEU A 96 1.29 20.66 24.13
CA LEU A 96 0.89 21.32 22.88
C LEU A 96 -0.45 22.06 22.99
N GLY A 97 -1.16 21.91 24.12
CA GLY A 97 -2.48 22.52 24.33
C GLY A 97 -3.52 22.08 23.31
N ILE A 98 -3.38 20.86 22.77
CA ILE A 98 -4.35 20.28 21.83
C ILE A 98 -5.30 19.42 22.68
N PRO A 99 -6.55 19.85 22.92
CA PRO A 99 -7.44 19.15 23.83
C PRO A 99 -7.76 17.76 23.29
N LEU A 100 -7.51 16.71 24.06
CA LEU A 100 -8.11 15.40 23.80
C LEU A 100 -9.50 15.40 24.44
N ASP A 101 -10.52 15.86 23.71
CA ASP A 101 -11.90 15.71 24.19
C ASP A 101 -12.28 14.22 24.15
N SER A 102 -12.17 13.55 25.29
CA SER A 102 -12.49 12.14 25.47
C SER A 102 -13.99 11.84 25.42
N ASP A 103 -14.85 12.87 25.48
CA ASP A 103 -16.30 12.72 25.58
C ASP A 103 -17.03 12.79 24.22
N LYS A 104 -16.36 13.24 23.15
CA LYS A 104 -16.93 13.31 21.80
C LYS A 104 -16.19 12.41 20.82
N VAL A 105 -16.55 11.13 20.83
CA VAL A 105 -16.05 10.06 19.95
C VAL A 105 -16.09 10.40 18.44
N SER A 106 -16.86 11.41 18.02
CA SER A 106 -17.07 11.74 16.61
C SER A 106 -16.12 12.79 16.01
N PHE A 107 -15.47 13.65 16.82
CA PHE A 107 -14.57 14.70 16.31
C PHE A 107 -13.42 14.95 17.29
N SER A 108 -12.34 14.16 17.19
CA SER A 108 -11.11 14.51 17.90
C SER A 108 -10.49 15.73 17.22
N PRO A 109 -10.24 16.85 17.92
CA PRO A 109 -9.63 18.04 17.33
C PRO A 109 -8.22 17.74 16.77
N LEU A 110 -7.57 16.65 17.21
CA LEU A 110 -6.34 16.15 16.62
C LEU A 110 -6.48 15.81 15.12
N GLN A 111 -7.67 15.38 14.67
CA GLN A 111 -7.94 15.11 13.25
C GLN A 111 -8.13 16.38 12.42
N ALA A 112 -8.48 17.50 13.06
CA ALA A 112 -8.68 18.79 12.40
C ALA A 112 -7.37 19.61 12.30
N VAL A 113 -6.43 19.40 13.22
CA VAL A 113 -5.16 20.13 13.25
C VAL A 113 -4.23 19.64 12.14
N SER A 114 -3.74 20.57 11.32
CA SER A 114 -2.74 20.26 10.29
C SER A 114 -1.39 19.90 10.91
N TRP A 115 -0.64 19.00 10.25
CA TRP A 115 0.72 18.66 10.70
C TRP A 115 1.66 19.88 10.78
N ALA A 116 1.51 20.85 9.88
CA ALA A 116 2.30 22.07 9.90
C ALA A 116 2.10 22.87 11.20
N GLU A 117 0.90 22.86 11.76
CA GLU A 117 0.61 23.52 13.03
C GLU A 117 1.24 22.77 14.21
N VAL A 118 1.12 21.44 14.24
CA VAL A 118 1.79 20.60 15.25
C VAL A 118 3.30 20.83 15.23
N ALA A 119 3.91 20.83 14.04
CA ALA A 119 5.34 21.08 13.85
C ALA A 119 5.77 22.46 14.38
N ARG A 120 4.99 23.51 14.13
CA ARG A 120 5.27 24.86 14.64
C ARG A 120 5.21 24.91 16.16
N ARG A 121 4.20 24.26 16.77
CA ARG A 121 4.08 24.19 18.24
C ARG A 121 5.27 23.46 18.86
N LEU A 122 5.70 22.34 18.29
CA LEU A 122 6.89 21.60 18.75
C LEU A 122 8.18 22.43 18.68
N VAL A 123 8.38 23.17 17.59
CA VAL A 123 9.54 24.06 17.43
C VAL A 123 9.49 25.22 18.42
N ARG A 124 8.31 25.80 18.67
CA ARG A 124 8.12 26.85 19.69
C ARG A 124 8.37 26.34 21.10
N LEU A 125 7.93 25.13 21.43
CA LEU A 125 8.18 24.50 22.73
C LEU A 125 9.67 24.31 23.02
N GLN A 126 10.44 23.91 21.99
CA GLN A 126 11.89 23.76 22.10
C GLN A 126 12.61 25.12 22.18
N ASN A 127 12.34 26.01 21.23
CA ASN A 127 13.09 27.25 21.06
C ASN A 127 12.73 28.33 22.09
N GLY A 128 11.60 28.16 22.77
CA GLY A 128 10.98 29.18 23.58
C GLY A 128 10.32 30.28 22.73
N PRO A 129 9.63 31.22 23.39
CA PRO A 129 9.06 32.39 22.73
C PRO A 129 10.17 33.21 22.05
N SER A 130 9.96 33.58 20.78
CA SER A 130 10.92 34.41 20.04
C SER A 130 11.03 35.81 20.63
N ARG A 131 9.96 36.29 21.27
CA ARG A 131 9.86 37.57 21.96
C ARG A 131 9.15 37.37 23.29
N PRO A 132 9.62 37.95 24.41
CA PRO A 132 9.03 37.74 25.74
C PRO A 132 7.58 38.25 25.84
N GLU A 133 7.21 39.21 25.00
CA GLU A 133 5.85 39.78 24.90
C GLU A 133 4.82 38.77 24.37
N ASP A 134 5.24 37.86 23.48
CA ASP A 134 4.36 36.88 22.82
C ASP A 134 3.95 35.75 23.78
N ALA A 135 4.74 35.50 24.84
CA ALA A 135 4.45 34.48 25.85
C ALA A 135 3.28 34.86 26.76
N ALA A 136 3.02 36.17 26.94
CA ALA A 136 1.93 36.66 27.77
C ALA A 136 0.57 36.69 27.05
N LEU A 137 0.56 36.58 25.71
CA LEU A 137 -0.64 36.66 24.88
C LEU A 137 -1.26 35.28 24.58
N ASP A 138 -0.52 34.21 24.80
CA ASP A 138 -0.96 32.84 24.48
C ASP A 138 -1.28 32.08 25.77
N GLU A 139 -2.56 32.08 26.17
CA GLU A 139 -3.05 31.32 27.33
C GLU A 139 -2.77 29.81 27.22
N SER A 140 -2.47 29.31 26.01
CA SER A 140 -2.14 27.90 25.75
C SER A 140 -0.68 27.53 26.05
N TRP A 141 0.19 28.49 26.41
CA TRP A 141 1.61 28.23 26.59
C TRP A 141 1.93 27.65 27.98
N THR A 142 2.44 26.42 28.04
CA THR A 142 2.70 25.68 29.30
C THR A 142 4.16 25.72 29.77
N GLY A 143 4.97 26.64 29.23
CA GLY A 143 6.39 26.77 29.56
C GLY A 143 7.32 26.25 28.46
N GLN A 144 8.60 26.63 28.53
CA GLN A 144 9.63 26.07 27.65
C GLN A 144 9.97 24.65 28.09
N GLN A 145 9.94 23.70 27.15
CA GLN A 145 10.26 22.29 27.40
C GLN A 145 11.29 21.83 26.38
N THR A 146 12.48 21.49 26.85
CA THR A 146 13.57 21.00 26.00
C THR A 146 13.45 19.50 25.81
N TRP A 147 12.90 19.07 24.69
CA TRP A 147 12.86 17.66 24.31
C TRP A 147 14.13 17.24 23.53
N CYS A 148 14.84 18.18 22.90
CA CYS A 148 16.17 17.93 22.34
C CYS A 148 17.25 18.43 23.32
N MET A 149 18.05 17.51 23.86
CA MET A 149 19.14 17.85 24.79
C MET A 149 20.39 18.38 24.09
N LEU A 150 20.65 17.96 22.84
CA LEU A 150 21.86 18.35 22.11
C LEU A 150 21.82 19.79 21.57
N GLN A 151 20.63 20.31 21.27
CA GLN A 151 20.49 21.60 20.60
C GLN A 151 19.37 22.43 21.23
N ALA A 152 19.73 23.61 21.75
CA ALA A 152 18.79 24.51 22.42
C ALA A 152 17.76 25.16 21.47
N ARG A 153 18.09 25.26 20.17
CA ARG A 153 17.18 25.77 19.14
C ARG A 153 17.17 24.86 17.93
N ILE A 154 15.99 24.52 17.42
CA ILE A 154 15.79 23.64 16.27
C ILE A 154 14.95 24.31 15.18
N SER A 155 15.30 24.07 13.93
CA SER A 155 14.52 24.44 12.75
C SER A 155 13.49 23.37 12.38
N MET A 156 12.41 23.75 11.69
CA MET A 156 11.46 22.78 11.11
C MET A 156 12.15 21.82 10.13
N VAL A 157 13.17 22.28 9.40
CA VAL A 157 13.93 21.44 8.46
C VAL A 157 14.76 20.40 9.23
N GLU A 158 15.41 20.80 10.32
CA GLU A 158 16.18 19.89 11.17
C GLU A 158 15.28 18.85 11.86
N MET A 159 14.12 19.27 12.37
CA MET A 159 13.13 18.35 12.93
C MET A 159 12.65 17.34 11.87
N THR A 160 12.40 17.83 10.65
CA THR A 160 12.00 16.96 9.53
C THR A 160 13.12 15.99 9.15
N ASN A 161 14.38 16.44 9.12
CA ASN A 161 15.54 15.59 8.91
C ASN A 161 15.60 14.48 9.96
N LEU A 162 15.45 14.81 11.24
CA LEU A 162 15.46 13.83 12.34
C LEU A 162 14.34 12.80 12.21
N LEU A 163 13.14 13.23 11.84
CA LEU A 163 11.97 12.37 11.66
C LEU A 163 12.10 11.48 10.40
N MET A 164 12.57 12.05 9.30
CA MET A 164 12.60 11.41 7.99
C MET A 164 13.89 10.63 7.73
N ARG A 165 14.87 10.70 8.62
CA ARG A 165 16.20 10.10 8.45
C ARG A 165 16.16 8.63 8.03
N ASP A 166 15.49 7.79 8.82
CA ASP A 166 15.43 6.34 8.55
C ASP A 166 14.70 6.03 7.24
N SER A 167 13.69 6.84 6.90
CA SER A 167 12.98 6.69 5.63
C SER A 167 13.78 7.18 4.43
N SER A 168 14.64 8.19 4.61
CA SER A 168 15.50 8.73 3.56
C SER A 168 16.66 7.78 3.26
N TYR A 169 17.26 7.16 4.29
CA TYR A 169 18.25 6.09 4.09
C TYR A 169 17.64 4.85 3.44
N ALA A 170 16.42 4.46 3.83
CA ALA A 170 15.72 3.36 3.16
C ALA A 170 15.45 3.69 1.68
N LEU A 171 15.07 4.93 1.37
CA LEU A 171 14.87 5.38 -0.02
C LEU A 171 16.16 5.30 -0.83
N LEU A 172 17.30 5.73 -0.26
CA LEU A 172 18.61 5.65 -0.91
C LEU A 172 19.00 4.20 -1.22
N LEU A 173 18.77 3.28 -0.26
CA LEU A 173 19.08 1.85 -0.44
C LEU A 173 18.15 1.13 -1.43
N GLN A 174 16.99 1.72 -1.77
CA GLN A 174 16.02 1.14 -2.70
C GLN A 174 15.98 1.88 -4.06
N GLY A 175 16.79 2.93 -4.23
CA GLY A 175 16.85 3.72 -5.46
C GLY A 175 17.42 2.96 -6.65
N GLU A 176 17.45 3.63 -7.81
CA GLU A 176 17.93 3.06 -9.08
C GLU A 176 19.40 2.63 -9.01
N GLU A 177 20.23 3.37 -8.27
CA GLU A 177 21.65 3.04 -8.05
C GLU A 177 21.89 2.13 -6.84
N SER A 178 20.86 1.41 -6.39
CA SER A 178 20.98 0.61 -5.18
C SER A 178 21.97 -0.56 -5.35
N PRO A 179 22.85 -0.79 -4.36
CA PRO A 179 23.71 -1.98 -4.35
C PRO A 179 22.89 -3.28 -4.22
N LEU A 180 21.64 -3.17 -3.75
CA LEU A 180 20.70 -4.28 -3.68
C LEU A 180 20.26 -4.76 -5.07
N LEU A 181 20.12 -3.85 -6.04
CA LEU A 181 19.75 -4.23 -7.40
C LEU A 181 20.88 -4.99 -8.10
N GLN A 182 22.13 -4.61 -7.84
CA GLN A 182 23.32 -5.30 -8.35
C GLN A 182 23.51 -6.70 -7.77
N MET A 183 22.99 -6.95 -6.56
CA MET A 183 23.07 -8.27 -5.91
C MET A 183 22.03 -9.26 -6.45
N ILE A 184 21.01 -8.79 -7.18
CA ILE A 184 19.98 -9.64 -7.77
C ILE A 184 20.48 -10.19 -9.10
N PRO A 185 20.43 -11.53 -9.32
CA PRO A 185 20.84 -12.10 -10.59
C PRO A 185 20.04 -11.53 -11.78
N ALA A 186 20.73 -11.25 -12.89
CA ALA A 186 20.15 -10.62 -14.08
C ALA A 186 19.01 -11.44 -14.73
N TRP A 187 18.89 -12.74 -14.42
CA TRP A 187 17.82 -13.60 -14.93
C TRP A 187 16.49 -13.41 -14.22
N VAL A 188 16.45 -12.73 -13.07
CA VAL A 188 15.21 -12.47 -12.32
C VAL A 188 14.46 -11.29 -12.98
N PRO A 189 13.29 -11.52 -13.60
CA PRO A 189 12.51 -10.45 -14.18
C PRO A 189 11.95 -9.53 -13.06
N LEU A 190 11.79 -8.24 -13.36
CA LEU A 190 11.24 -7.26 -12.43
C LEU A 190 12.02 -7.14 -11.10
N SER A 191 13.35 -7.23 -11.16
CA SER A 191 14.24 -7.03 -10.00
C SER A 191 13.94 -5.73 -9.24
N SER A 192 13.58 -4.65 -9.95
CA SER A 192 13.14 -3.37 -9.35
C SER A 192 11.88 -3.51 -8.49
N HIS A 193 10.91 -4.34 -8.89
CA HIS A 193 9.70 -4.59 -8.10
C HIS A 193 9.99 -5.39 -6.83
N PHE A 194 10.98 -6.27 -6.87
CA PHE A 194 11.41 -7.01 -5.70
C PHE A 194 12.06 -6.10 -4.66
N VAL A 195 13.01 -5.25 -5.08
CA VAL A 195 13.69 -4.27 -4.20
C VAL A 195 12.70 -3.28 -3.59
N ALA A 196 11.72 -2.84 -4.37
CA ALA A 196 10.64 -1.96 -3.95
C ALA A 196 9.55 -2.65 -3.09
N SER A 197 9.72 -3.91 -2.68
CA SER A 197 8.70 -4.58 -1.88
C SER A 197 8.65 -4.05 -0.44
N ASN A 198 7.45 -4.05 0.16
CA ASN A 198 7.28 -3.70 1.58
C ASN A 198 8.06 -4.64 2.51
N ALA A 199 8.31 -5.89 2.09
CA ALA A 199 9.11 -6.85 2.82
C ALA A 199 10.59 -6.43 2.85
N VAL A 200 11.16 -6.06 1.70
CA VAL A 200 12.54 -5.57 1.61
C VAL A 200 12.70 -4.27 2.40
N ASN A 201 11.76 -3.33 2.29
CA ASN A 201 11.78 -2.11 3.11
C ASN A 201 11.78 -2.41 4.62
N TRP A 202 11.02 -3.42 5.05
CA TRP A 202 11.04 -3.85 6.45
C TRP A 202 12.41 -4.40 6.82
N ILE A 203 13.00 -5.29 6.00
CA ILE A 203 14.35 -5.82 6.21
C ILE A 203 15.36 -4.68 6.31
N ILE A 204 15.31 -3.71 5.40
CA ILE A 204 16.21 -2.55 5.42
C ILE A 204 16.10 -1.82 6.77
N LYS A 205 14.88 -1.48 7.19
CA LYS A 205 14.65 -0.71 8.42
C LYS A 205 14.96 -1.47 9.71
N THR A 206 14.75 -2.78 9.78
CA THR A 206 14.92 -3.55 11.01
C THR A 206 16.26 -4.28 11.11
N LEU A 207 16.82 -4.68 9.97
CA LEU A 207 18.04 -5.49 9.93
C LEU A 207 19.25 -4.65 9.55
N ILE A 208 19.12 -3.78 8.55
CA ILE A 208 20.25 -3.06 7.96
C ILE A 208 20.51 -1.76 8.72
N LEU A 209 19.51 -0.88 8.83
CA LEU A 209 19.67 0.45 9.45
C LEU A 209 20.25 0.41 10.88
N PRO A 210 19.79 -0.46 11.79
CA PRO A 210 20.36 -0.53 13.15
C PRO A 210 21.82 -1.00 13.20
N CYS A 211 22.34 -1.58 12.11
CA CYS A 211 23.76 -1.91 12.01
C CYS A 211 24.59 -0.72 11.48
N LEU A 212 23.99 0.17 10.69
CA LEU A 212 24.71 1.31 10.09
C LEU A 212 24.62 2.57 10.97
N LEU A 213 23.53 2.71 11.70
CA LEU A 213 23.20 3.90 12.48
C LEU A 213 23.26 3.55 13.95
N ASP A 214 23.96 4.37 14.72
CA ASP A 214 23.93 4.30 16.16
C ASP A 214 22.54 4.70 16.70
N GLU A 215 22.05 3.99 17.71
CA GLU A 215 20.68 4.13 18.21
C GLU A 215 20.48 5.48 18.93
N HIS A 216 21.53 5.96 19.62
CA HIS A 216 21.48 7.18 20.43
C HIS A 216 21.87 8.43 19.65
N SER A 217 23.05 8.43 19.02
CA SER A 217 23.52 9.59 18.26
C SER A 217 22.82 9.71 16.91
N LYS A 218 22.21 8.62 16.43
CA LYS A 218 21.65 8.55 15.09
C LYS A 218 22.69 8.86 14.00
N GLN A 219 23.98 8.81 14.31
CA GLN A 219 25.05 9.01 13.35
C GLN A 219 25.50 7.70 12.72
N LEU A 220 26.18 7.79 11.58
CA LEU A 220 26.78 6.64 10.92
C LEU A 220 27.96 6.16 11.76
N PHE A 221 28.09 4.85 12.00
CA PHE A 221 29.24 4.32 12.73
C PHE A 221 30.55 4.68 11.97
N PRO A 222 31.55 5.27 12.64
CA PRO A 222 32.82 5.60 11.98
C PRO A 222 33.59 4.35 11.52
N GLU A 223 33.31 3.19 12.11
CA GLU A 223 33.98 1.90 11.84
C GLU A 223 33.34 1.05 10.72
N ILE A 224 32.42 1.61 9.93
CA ILE A 224 31.71 0.86 8.87
C ILE A 224 32.67 0.30 7.81
N THR A 225 33.82 0.93 7.60
CA THR A 225 34.83 0.50 6.63
C THR A 225 35.70 -0.66 7.12
N THR A 226 35.60 -1.06 8.38
CA THR A 226 36.44 -2.11 8.96
C THR A 226 35.97 -3.50 8.52
N GLU A 227 36.90 -4.40 8.17
CA GLU A 227 36.56 -5.77 7.78
C GLU A 227 35.86 -6.57 8.90
N GLU A 228 36.09 -6.20 10.15
CA GLU A 228 35.42 -6.75 11.34
C GLU A 228 33.92 -6.49 11.32
N PHE A 229 33.52 -5.24 11.01
CA PHE A 229 32.13 -4.87 10.84
C PHE A 229 31.49 -5.68 9.70
N ALA A 230 32.16 -5.78 8.55
CA ALA A 230 31.67 -6.57 7.42
C ALA A 230 31.50 -8.07 7.77
N ARG A 231 32.40 -8.66 8.57
CA ARG A 231 32.26 -10.05 9.06
C ARG A 231 31.08 -10.19 10.01
N GLY A 232 30.89 -9.28 10.96
CA GLY A 232 29.75 -9.27 11.88
C GLY A 232 28.42 -9.13 11.14
N PHE A 233 28.35 -8.16 10.22
CA PHE A 233 27.17 -7.90 9.40
C PHE A 233 26.78 -9.12 8.53
N ARG A 234 27.76 -9.77 7.89
CA ARG A 234 27.52 -11.01 7.12
C ARG A 234 26.97 -12.15 7.98
N LYS A 235 27.50 -12.36 9.19
CA LYS A 235 26.98 -13.39 10.11
C LYS A 235 25.53 -13.10 10.49
N ARG A 236 25.20 -11.84 10.81
CA ARG A 236 23.83 -11.41 11.11
C ARG A 236 22.90 -11.61 9.92
N LEU A 237 23.30 -11.21 8.72
CA LEU A 237 22.51 -11.42 7.49
C LEU A 237 22.24 -12.91 7.23
N ARG A 238 23.25 -13.79 7.40
CA ARG A 238 23.05 -15.24 7.24
C ARG A 238 22.08 -15.81 8.28
N LEU A 239 22.20 -15.40 9.54
CA LEU A 239 21.30 -15.84 10.60
C LEU A 239 19.85 -15.43 10.29
N TRP A 240 19.64 -14.17 9.92
CA TRP A 240 18.30 -13.67 9.56
C TRP A 240 17.79 -14.29 8.25
N GLY A 241 18.67 -14.60 7.30
CA GLY A 241 18.34 -15.36 6.10
C GLY A 241 17.85 -16.78 6.43
N LEU A 242 18.51 -17.46 7.36
CA LEU A 242 18.08 -18.78 7.84
C LEU A 242 16.72 -18.72 8.54
N VAL A 243 16.51 -17.71 9.40
CA VAL A 243 15.22 -17.47 10.06
C VAL A 243 14.12 -17.17 9.03
N ALA A 244 14.40 -16.35 8.01
CA ALA A 244 13.47 -16.05 6.93
C ALA A 244 13.12 -17.30 6.12
N PHE A 245 14.10 -18.17 5.85
CA PHE A 245 13.87 -19.43 5.16
C PHE A 245 13.00 -20.39 5.99
N ALA A 246 13.31 -20.55 7.28
CA ALA A 246 12.53 -21.40 8.18
C ALA A 246 11.08 -20.92 8.36
N THR A 247 10.87 -19.60 8.31
CA THR A 247 9.55 -18.97 8.45
C THR A 247 8.82 -18.74 7.12
N LEU A 248 9.41 -19.12 5.99
CA LEU A 248 8.83 -18.88 4.66
C LEU A 248 7.48 -19.57 4.50
N VAL A 249 7.40 -20.86 4.83
CA VAL A 249 6.18 -21.69 4.73
C VAL A 249 5.03 -21.11 5.55
N PRO A 250 5.17 -20.83 6.87
CA PRO A 250 4.09 -20.24 7.65
C PRO A 250 3.66 -18.86 7.15
N VAL A 251 4.61 -18.02 6.73
CA VAL A 251 4.29 -16.68 6.22
C VAL A 251 3.51 -16.74 4.93
N LEU A 252 3.92 -17.58 3.97
CA LEU A 252 3.22 -17.73 2.69
C LEU A 252 1.82 -18.32 2.88
N MET A 253 1.69 -19.35 3.71
CA MET A 253 0.41 -19.96 4.03
C MET A 253 -0.57 -18.94 4.61
N MET A 254 -0.13 -18.17 5.61
CA MET A 254 -0.96 -17.15 6.25
C MET A 254 -1.27 -15.97 5.32
N SER A 255 -0.28 -15.55 4.52
CA SER A 255 -0.49 -14.51 3.52
C SER A 255 -1.55 -14.93 2.51
N PHE A 256 -1.49 -16.17 2.03
CA PHE A 256 -2.48 -16.73 1.10
C PHE A 256 -3.88 -16.75 1.73
N LEU A 257 -4.02 -17.32 2.93
CA LEU A 257 -5.31 -17.44 3.62
C LEU A 257 -5.93 -16.07 3.92
N PHE A 258 -5.13 -15.13 4.43
CA PHE A 258 -5.60 -13.79 4.72
C PHE A 258 -6.05 -13.06 3.45
N THR A 259 -5.24 -13.17 2.39
CA THR A 259 -5.52 -12.59 1.07
C THR A 259 -6.80 -13.17 0.49
N TRP A 260 -7.00 -14.49 0.60
CA TRP A 260 -8.20 -15.19 0.17
C TRP A 260 -9.44 -14.66 0.91
N LEU A 261 -9.42 -14.68 2.25
CA LEU A 261 -10.56 -14.22 3.06
C LEU A 261 -10.88 -12.74 2.81
N LYS A 262 -9.85 -11.90 2.71
CA LYS A 262 -10.05 -10.48 2.41
C LYS A 262 -10.69 -10.28 1.03
N TYR A 263 -10.18 -10.94 -0.01
CA TYR A 263 -10.78 -10.76 -1.34
C TYR A 263 -12.19 -11.32 -1.41
N THR A 264 -12.52 -12.40 -0.70
CA THR A 264 -13.91 -12.89 -0.68
C THR A 264 -14.90 -11.86 -0.13
N ASP A 265 -14.49 -11.06 0.85
CA ASP A 265 -15.31 -9.95 1.37
C ASP A 265 -15.38 -8.78 0.38
N ASP A 266 -14.25 -8.44 -0.25
CA ASP A 266 -14.18 -7.38 -1.27
C ASP A 266 -15.05 -7.73 -2.51
N PHE A 267 -15.06 -8.99 -2.95
CA PHE A 267 -15.92 -9.47 -4.05
C PHE A 267 -17.40 -9.25 -3.76
N ARG A 268 -17.81 -9.48 -2.51
CA ARG A 268 -19.21 -9.32 -2.05
C ARG A 268 -19.59 -7.85 -1.91
N SER A 269 -18.69 -7.02 -1.38
CA SER A 269 -19.05 -5.67 -0.94
C SER A 269 -19.12 -4.60 -2.04
N ALA A 270 -18.81 -4.95 -3.30
CA ALA A 270 -18.86 -4.06 -4.47
C ALA A 270 -18.03 -2.75 -4.33
N ARG A 271 -17.25 -2.59 -3.25
CA ARG A 271 -16.53 -1.36 -2.88
C ARG A 271 -15.16 -1.22 -3.54
N ALA A 272 -14.56 -2.34 -3.93
CA ALA A 272 -13.30 -2.37 -4.66
C ALA A 272 -13.45 -3.36 -5.82
N SER A 273 -13.40 -2.88 -7.06
CA SER A 273 -13.26 -3.80 -8.17
C SER A 273 -11.87 -4.45 -8.04
N PRO A 274 -11.73 -5.78 -8.18
CA PRO A 274 -10.41 -6.44 -8.16
C PRO A 274 -9.48 -5.93 -9.27
N LEU A 275 -10.06 -5.22 -10.24
CA LEU A 275 -9.43 -4.60 -11.39
C LEU A 275 -9.07 -3.12 -11.16
N GLN A 276 -9.41 -2.54 -10.00
CA GLN A 276 -9.03 -1.17 -9.68
C GLN A 276 -7.51 -1.06 -9.63
N ARG A 277 -6.98 -0.08 -10.36
CA ARG A 277 -5.54 0.15 -10.45
C ARG A 277 -5.07 0.91 -9.22
N GLU A 278 -3.96 0.47 -8.64
CA GLU A 278 -3.28 1.16 -7.56
C GLU A 278 -1.85 1.49 -7.96
N TRP A 279 -1.27 2.52 -7.34
CA TRP A 279 0.14 2.83 -7.48
C TRP A 279 1.01 1.65 -7.01
N THR A 280 1.86 1.15 -7.92
CA THR A 280 2.84 0.11 -7.59
C THR A 280 3.84 0.64 -6.57
N ASN A 281 4.44 -0.24 -5.78
CA ASN A 281 5.44 0.20 -4.79
C ASN A 281 6.66 0.83 -5.47
N VAL A 282 7.09 0.31 -6.63
CA VAL A 282 8.17 0.92 -7.44
C VAL A 282 7.87 2.38 -7.76
N ALA A 283 6.66 2.66 -8.27
CA ALA A 283 6.24 4.01 -8.59
C ALA A 283 6.21 4.91 -7.33
N LYS A 284 5.74 4.39 -6.19
CA LYS A 284 5.79 5.12 -4.91
C LYS A 284 7.21 5.50 -4.50
N TYR A 285 8.19 4.60 -4.70
CA TYR A 285 9.58 4.91 -4.39
C TYR A 285 10.19 5.92 -5.37
N HIS A 286 10.01 5.72 -6.67
CA HIS A 286 10.58 6.60 -7.68
C HIS A 286 9.98 8.02 -7.64
N THR A 287 8.70 8.13 -7.32
CA THR A 287 8.05 9.46 -7.25
C THR A 287 8.33 10.18 -5.94
N ARG A 288 8.86 9.53 -4.91
CA ARG A 288 9.03 10.11 -3.58
C ARG A 288 10.23 11.04 -3.51
N GLU A 289 10.02 12.23 -2.94
CA GLU A 289 11.10 13.19 -2.72
C GLU A 289 11.80 12.96 -1.37
N PHE A 290 13.07 13.38 -1.27
CA PHE A 290 13.80 13.36 0.00
C PHE A 290 13.11 14.26 1.02
N LEU A 291 13.06 13.82 2.29
CA LEU A 291 12.38 14.54 3.39
C LEU A 291 10.86 14.70 3.22
N GLU A 292 10.25 14.12 2.19
CA GLU A 292 8.80 14.16 1.98
C GLU A 292 8.08 13.26 2.99
N LEU A 293 7.22 13.86 3.81
CA LEU A 293 6.40 13.12 4.77
C LEU A 293 5.42 12.17 4.07
N PRO A 294 5.13 10.99 4.66
CA PRO A 294 4.35 9.95 4.00
C PRO A 294 2.91 10.40 3.66
N HIS A 295 2.31 11.28 4.46
CA HIS A 295 0.98 11.81 4.18
C HIS A 295 0.97 12.82 3.03
N LEU A 296 2.01 13.64 2.88
CA LEU A 296 2.16 14.57 1.76
C LEU A 296 2.32 13.80 0.44
N HIS A 297 3.22 12.80 0.46
CA HIS A 297 3.42 11.89 -0.66
C HIS A 297 2.12 11.19 -1.07
N ARG A 298 1.39 10.63 -0.09
CA ARG A 298 0.09 9.98 -0.34
C ARG A 298 -0.94 10.98 -0.87
N SER A 299 -0.96 12.20 -0.35
CA SER A 299 -1.87 13.25 -0.84
C SER A 299 -1.61 13.57 -2.31
N ARG A 300 -0.34 13.68 -2.72
CA ARG A 300 0.05 13.95 -4.11
C ARG A 300 -0.29 12.77 -5.05
N LEU A 301 -0.04 11.54 -4.62
CA LEU A 301 -0.43 10.34 -5.36
C LEU A 301 -1.96 10.21 -5.47
N ASN A 302 -2.66 10.54 -4.39
CA ASN A 302 -4.12 10.54 -4.37
C ASN A 302 -4.68 11.65 -5.26
N SER A 303 -4.08 12.85 -5.30
CA SER A 303 -4.55 13.91 -6.21
C SER A 303 -4.34 13.58 -7.69
N ALA A 304 -3.32 12.77 -8.01
CA ALA A 304 -3.13 12.23 -9.36
C ALA A 304 -4.13 11.12 -9.71
N LEU A 305 -4.66 10.41 -8.71
CA LEU A 305 -5.65 9.34 -8.88
C LEU A 305 -7.10 9.85 -8.78
N LEU A 306 -7.36 10.90 -8.00
CA LEU A 306 -8.71 11.38 -7.71
C LEU A 306 -9.27 12.19 -8.89
N PRO A 307 -10.58 12.07 -9.17
CA PRO A 307 -11.18 12.75 -10.29
C PRO A 307 -11.30 14.26 -10.05
N ARG A 308 -10.63 15.08 -10.87
CA ARG A 308 -11.03 16.48 -11.06
C ARG A 308 -12.05 16.52 -12.19
N GLY A 309 -13.29 16.08 -11.92
CA GLY A 309 -14.39 16.09 -12.91
C GLY A 309 -14.92 14.71 -13.37
N GLY A 310 -14.73 13.65 -12.57
CA GLY A 310 -15.44 12.37 -12.73
C GLY A 310 -14.75 11.26 -13.54
N GLY A 311 -13.46 11.38 -13.82
CA GLY A 311 -12.57 10.24 -14.09
C GLY A 311 -11.18 10.49 -13.50
N SER A 312 -10.48 9.45 -13.05
CA SER A 312 -9.08 9.54 -12.66
C SER A 312 -8.24 9.97 -13.87
N VAL A 313 -7.46 11.05 -13.74
CA VAL A 313 -6.59 11.55 -14.83
C VAL A 313 -5.57 10.47 -15.23
N THR A 314 -5.12 9.69 -14.26
CA THR A 314 -4.18 8.60 -14.51
C THR A 314 -4.85 7.41 -15.18
N GLU A 315 -6.07 7.04 -14.76
CA GLU A 315 -6.81 5.93 -15.40
C GLU A 315 -7.21 6.27 -16.83
N THR A 316 -7.63 7.51 -17.08
CA THR A 316 -7.93 7.99 -18.44
C THR A 316 -6.68 7.98 -19.32
N PHE A 317 -5.53 8.42 -18.79
CA PHE A 317 -4.27 8.36 -19.54
C PHE A 317 -3.85 6.91 -19.87
N VAL A 318 -3.95 5.98 -18.90
CA VAL A 318 -3.60 4.57 -19.15
C VAL A 318 -4.60 3.92 -20.11
N ASN A 319 -5.89 4.19 -19.96
CA ASN A 319 -6.91 3.71 -20.90
C ASN A 319 -6.73 4.28 -22.31
N MET A 320 -6.13 5.47 -22.45
CA MET A 320 -5.81 6.06 -23.75
C MET A 320 -4.55 5.44 -24.37
N SER A 321 -3.49 5.28 -23.56
CA SER A 321 -2.17 4.86 -24.04
C SER A 321 -2.04 3.35 -24.25
N TRP A 322 -2.74 2.56 -23.43
CA TRP A 322 -2.71 1.10 -23.44
C TRP A 322 -4.12 0.56 -23.74
N GLY A 323 -4.86 1.30 -24.59
CA GLY A 323 -6.28 1.09 -24.84
C GLY A 323 -6.63 -0.38 -24.93
N THR A 324 -7.66 -0.78 -24.16
CA THR A 324 -8.28 -2.10 -24.25
C THR A 324 -8.37 -2.45 -25.71
N THR A 325 -7.62 -3.47 -26.13
CA THR A 325 -7.58 -3.83 -27.54
C THR A 325 -9.02 -4.05 -28.00
N PRO A 326 -9.41 -3.66 -29.23
CA PRO A 326 -10.79 -3.83 -29.70
C PRO A 326 -11.28 -5.29 -29.57
N ILE A 327 -10.34 -6.24 -29.55
CA ILE A 327 -10.55 -7.67 -29.31
C ILE A 327 -10.99 -7.95 -27.87
N GLU A 328 -10.39 -7.31 -26.86
CA GLU A 328 -10.83 -7.41 -25.45
C GLU A 328 -12.24 -6.85 -25.25
N GLY A 329 -12.55 -5.70 -25.86
CA GLY A 329 -13.90 -5.14 -25.81
C GLY A 329 -14.95 -6.06 -26.44
N ALA A 330 -14.67 -6.59 -27.63
CA ALA A 330 -15.56 -7.50 -28.35
C ALA A 330 -15.78 -8.83 -27.59
N SER A 331 -14.70 -9.45 -27.08
CA SER A 331 -14.79 -10.69 -26.30
C SER A 331 -15.58 -10.51 -25.01
N ARG A 332 -15.41 -9.39 -24.29
CA ARG A 332 -16.22 -9.10 -23.09
C ARG A 332 -17.71 -8.99 -23.41
N ARG A 333 -18.06 -8.30 -24.51
CA ARG A 333 -19.47 -8.19 -24.96
C ARG A 333 -20.05 -9.55 -25.32
N LEU A 334 -19.28 -10.39 -26.02
CA LEU A 334 -19.69 -11.75 -26.35
C LEU A 334 -19.91 -12.61 -25.10
N ILE A 335 -18.97 -12.63 -24.16
CA ILE A 335 -19.08 -13.38 -22.90
C ILE A 335 -20.28 -12.89 -22.09
N LYS A 336 -20.47 -11.58 -21.98
CA LYS A 336 -21.64 -11.00 -21.30
C LYS A 336 -22.96 -11.43 -21.94
N TYR A 337 -23.03 -11.44 -23.27
CA TYR A 337 -24.23 -11.87 -23.99
C TYR A 337 -24.52 -13.36 -23.79
N VAL A 338 -23.53 -14.23 -24.01
CA VAL A 338 -23.70 -15.69 -23.89
C VAL A 338 -24.03 -16.11 -22.46
N CYS A 339 -23.29 -15.61 -21.47
CA CYS A 339 -23.54 -15.95 -20.08
C CYS A 339 -24.83 -15.31 -19.55
N GLY A 340 -25.15 -14.10 -20.03
CA GLY A 340 -26.40 -13.41 -19.71
C GLY A 340 -27.63 -14.13 -20.26
N SER A 341 -27.57 -14.66 -21.48
CA SER A 341 -28.68 -15.42 -22.07
C SER A 341 -28.93 -16.74 -21.34
N ILE A 342 -27.86 -17.45 -20.95
CA ILE A 342 -27.97 -18.69 -20.16
C ILE A 342 -28.55 -18.38 -18.78
N ALA A 343 -28.01 -17.37 -18.08
CA ALA A 343 -28.51 -16.96 -16.77
C ALA A 343 -29.97 -16.51 -16.84
N GLY A 344 -30.34 -15.73 -17.86
CA GLY A 344 -31.71 -15.25 -18.07
C GLY A 344 -32.70 -16.38 -18.35
N ALA A 345 -32.33 -17.37 -19.17
CA ALA A 345 -33.15 -18.54 -19.45
C ALA A 345 -33.38 -19.40 -18.19
N LEU A 346 -32.31 -19.65 -17.41
CA LEU A 346 -32.40 -20.39 -16.15
C LEU A 346 -33.20 -19.62 -15.08
N PHE A 347 -33.06 -18.29 -15.05
CA PHE A 347 -33.83 -17.44 -14.15
C PHE A 347 -35.32 -17.43 -14.52
N ALA A 348 -35.66 -17.37 -15.80
CA ALA A 348 -37.05 -17.49 -16.26
C ALA A 348 -37.67 -18.85 -15.92
N LEU A 349 -36.89 -19.93 -16.04
CA LEU A 349 -37.31 -21.26 -15.62
C LEU A 349 -37.57 -21.31 -14.11
N ALA A 350 -36.69 -20.73 -13.30
CA ALA A 350 -36.87 -20.64 -11.85
C ALA A 350 -38.16 -19.88 -11.46
N LEU A 351 -38.50 -18.80 -12.18
CA LEU A 351 -39.74 -18.07 -11.93
C LEU A 351 -41.01 -18.88 -12.25
N TRP A 352 -40.92 -19.86 -13.16
CA TRP A 352 -42.03 -20.73 -13.50
C TRP A 352 -42.19 -21.88 -12.51
N ASP A 353 -41.08 -22.54 -12.19
CA ASP A 353 -41.02 -23.62 -11.20
C ASP A 353 -39.58 -23.76 -10.67
N ASP A 354 -39.44 -23.79 -9.34
CA ASP A 354 -38.14 -23.97 -8.65
C ASP A 354 -37.66 -25.43 -8.70
N SER A 355 -38.59 -26.38 -8.85
CA SER A 355 -38.35 -27.83 -8.82
C SER A 355 -37.27 -28.31 -9.81
N PRO A 356 -37.30 -27.92 -11.11
CA PRO A 356 -36.27 -28.33 -12.07
C PRO A 356 -34.88 -27.80 -11.75
N LEU A 357 -34.77 -26.65 -11.07
CA LEU A 357 -33.48 -26.01 -10.80
C LEU A 357 -32.62 -26.81 -9.80
N LEU A 358 -33.29 -27.48 -8.86
CA LEU A 358 -32.66 -28.25 -7.79
C LEU A 358 -32.47 -29.73 -8.15
N HIS A 359 -33.41 -30.32 -8.89
CA HIS A 359 -33.45 -31.77 -9.13
C HIS A 359 -32.88 -32.18 -10.50
N VAL A 360 -32.86 -31.30 -11.49
CA VAL A 360 -32.31 -31.64 -12.82
C VAL A 360 -30.79 -31.51 -12.78
N VAL A 361 -30.13 -32.66 -12.96
CA VAL A 361 -28.68 -32.77 -13.05
C VAL A 361 -28.29 -32.72 -14.53
N PHE A 362 -27.55 -31.68 -14.93
CA PHE A 362 -27.00 -31.53 -16.27
C PHE A 362 -25.46 -31.64 -16.21
N ALA A 363 -24.89 -32.55 -17.00
CA ALA A 363 -23.45 -32.84 -17.02
C ALA A 363 -22.82 -33.01 -15.61
N GLY A 364 -23.55 -33.69 -14.71
CA GLY A 364 -23.09 -34.01 -13.35
C GLY A 364 -23.19 -32.89 -12.32
N LYS A 365 -23.86 -31.76 -12.62
CA LYS A 365 -24.14 -30.67 -11.67
C LYS A 365 -25.59 -30.19 -11.78
N ASN A 366 -26.14 -29.63 -10.70
CA ASN A 366 -27.50 -29.10 -10.69
C ASN A 366 -27.59 -27.82 -11.54
N LEU A 367 -28.76 -27.53 -12.12
CA LEU A 367 -29.01 -26.29 -12.87
C LEU A 367 -28.69 -25.03 -12.04
N LEU A 368 -28.93 -25.08 -10.73
CA LEU A 368 -28.57 -24.01 -9.79
C LEU A 368 -27.06 -23.65 -9.85
N TRP A 369 -26.18 -24.63 -10.04
CA TRP A 369 -24.74 -24.39 -10.15
C TRP A 369 -24.41 -23.56 -11.40
N TYR A 370 -25.04 -23.88 -12.53
CA TYR A 370 -24.86 -23.14 -13.78
C TYR A 370 -25.44 -21.72 -13.70
N LEU A 371 -26.57 -21.54 -13.02
CA LEU A 371 -27.15 -20.22 -12.75
C LEU A 371 -26.19 -19.36 -11.91
N ALA A 372 -25.62 -19.94 -10.84
CA ALA A 372 -24.68 -19.24 -9.97
C ALA A 372 -23.39 -18.85 -10.72
N VAL A 373 -22.82 -19.76 -11.52
CA VAL A 373 -21.58 -19.51 -12.28
C VAL A 373 -21.81 -18.47 -13.39
N SER A 374 -22.88 -18.60 -14.16
CA SER A 374 -23.20 -17.66 -15.24
C SER A 374 -23.53 -16.26 -14.69
N GLY A 375 -24.29 -16.16 -13.60
CA GLY A 375 -24.57 -14.91 -12.91
C GLY A 375 -23.30 -14.23 -12.35
N ALA A 376 -22.41 -15.01 -11.72
CA ALA A 376 -21.13 -14.50 -11.23
C ALA A 376 -20.27 -13.94 -12.38
N LEU A 377 -20.20 -14.67 -13.51
CA LEU A 377 -19.40 -14.26 -14.67
C LEU A 377 -19.96 -12.97 -15.32
N VAL A 378 -21.28 -12.84 -15.46
CA VAL A 378 -21.92 -11.61 -15.96
C VAL A 378 -21.64 -10.43 -15.04
N SER A 379 -21.71 -10.62 -13.72
CA SER A 379 -21.43 -9.56 -12.74
C SER A 379 -19.97 -9.08 -12.82
N LEU A 380 -19.03 -10.00 -13.04
CA LEU A 380 -17.61 -9.69 -13.16
C LEU A 380 -17.30 -8.93 -14.45
N VAL A 381 -17.83 -9.40 -15.59
CA VAL A 381 -17.60 -8.77 -16.89
C VAL A 381 -18.25 -7.38 -16.95
N SER A 382 -19.45 -7.23 -16.40
CA SER A 382 -20.17 -5.94 -16.41
C SER A 382 -19.40 -4.85 -15.64
N ARG A 383 -18.75 -5.19 -14.52
CA ARG A 383 -17.93 -4.26 -13.74
C ARG A 383 -16.68 -3.74 -14.47
N SER A 384 -16.28 -4.38 -15.56
CA SER A 384 -15.06 -4.04 -16.31
C SER A 384 -15.29 -3.14 -17.54
N GLY A 385 -16.55 -2.85 -17.88
CA GLY A 385 -16.92 -2.23 -19.16
C GLY A 385 -17.58 -0.84 -19.09
N ASP A 386 -17.85 -0.31 -17.89
CA ASP A 386 -18.65 0.91 -17.73
C ASP A 386 -17.91 2.23 -18.11
N ASP A 387 -16.65 2.15 -18.55
CA ASP A 387 -15.84 3.33 -18.90
C ASP A 387 -15.93 3.78 -20.38
N GLU A 388 -16.60 3.03 -21.25
CA GLU A 388 -16.64 3.30 -22.70
C GLU A 388 -17.45 4.55 -23.11
N GLY A 389 -18.18 5.19 -22.19
CA GLY A 389 -19.03 6.36 -22.48
C GLY A 389 -18.38 7.74 -22.34
N ARG A 390 -17.13 7.85 -21.89
CA ARG A 390 -16.53 9.15 -21.50
C ARG A 390 -15.41 9.57 -22.46
N GLY A 391 -15.79 10.38 -23.45
CA GLY A 391 -14.92 10.81 -24.55
C GLY A 391 -13.73 11.72 -24.18
N GLN A 392 -12.59 11.39 -24.78
CA GLN A 392 -11.67 12.22 -25.58
C GLN A 392 -11.38 13.68 -25.14
N THR A 393 -10.20 13.89 -24.53
CA THR A 393 -9.25 14.99 -24.89
C THR A 393 -7.84 14.62 -24.39
N ALA A 394 -6.90 14.33 -25.30
CA ALA A 394 -5.59 13.77 -24.98
C ALA A 394 -4.56 14.78 -24.41
N ASP A 395 -4.59 16.04 -24.84
CA ASP A 395 -3.56 17.02 -24.47
C ASP A 395 -3.78 17.71 -23.12
N GLY A 396 -5.03 17.77 -22.65
CA GLY A 396 -5.38 18.32 -21.35
C GLY A 396 -4.98 17.40 -20.19
N ALA A 397 -5.15 16.08 -20.38
CA ALA A 397 -4.90 15.08 -19.35
C ALA A 397 -3.41 14.97 -18.98
N SER A 398 -2.52 14.91 -19.98
CA SER A 398 -1.07 14.82 -19.73
C SER A 398 -0.52 16.06 -19.01
N LYS A 399 -0.91 17.26 -19.46
CA LYS A 399 -0.53 18.52 -18.79
C LYS A 399 -1.13 18.61 -17.38
N SER A 400 -2.37 18.13 -17.17
CA SER A 400 -2.99 18.11 -15.85
C SER A 400 -2.30 17.14 -14.89
N ALA A 401 -1.89 15.94 -15.35
CA ALA A 401 -1.16 14.96 -14.57
C ALA A 401 0.21 15.50 -14.11
N LEU A 402 0.99 16.09 -15.03
CA LEU A 402 2.27 16.73 -14.68
C LEU A 402 2.08 17.95 -13.75
N SER A 403 1.07 18.79 -14.00
CA SER A 403 0.82 19.98 -13.15
C SER A 403 0.31 19.62 -11.75
N SER A 404 -0.41 18.50 -11.60
CA SER A 404 -0.91 18.01 -10.30
C SER A 404 0.17 17.39 -9.41
N GLY A 405 1.34 17.10 -9.98
CA GLY A 405 2.52 16.66 -9.24
C GLY A 405 3.32 17.81 -8.62
N ALA A 406 3.03 19.07 -8.97
CA ALA A 406 3.62 20.23 -8.33
C ALA A 406 2.82 20.64 -7.09
N SER A 407 3.50 20.85 -5.97
CA SER A 407 2.92 21.39 -4.73
C SER A 407 2.08 22.64 -5.00
N PRO A 408 0.96 22.86 -4.29
CA PRO A 408 0.12 24.02 -4.52
C PRO A 408 0.89 25.31 -4.20
N GLN A 409 1.17 26.09 -5.25
CA GLN A 409 1.55 27.49 -5.14
C GLN A 409 0.44 28.22 -4.38
N VAL A 410 0.80 28.74 -3.21
CA VAL A 410 -0.02 29.67 -2.43
C VAL A 410 -0.30 30.88 -3.32
N SER A 411 -1.51 30.98 -3.83
CA SER A 411 -1.98 32.17 -4.55
C SER A 411 -2.37 33.22 -3.50
N PRO A 412 -1.85 34.46 -3.57
CA PRO A 412 -2.24 35.49 -2.62
C PRO A 412 -3.67 35.94 -2.94
N THR A 413 -4.55 35.80 -1.94
CA THR A 413 -5.91 36.33 -1.95
C THR A 413 -5.88 37.85 -2.04
N SER A 414 -6.19 38.41 -3.21
CA SER A 414 -6.42 39.85 -3.37
C SER A 414 -7.80 40.21 -2.85
N ASN A 415 -7.89 40.60 -1.58
CA ASN A 415 -9.08 41.20 -1.00
C ASN A 415 -9.01 42.72 -1.22
N ARG A 416 -9.71 43.24 -2.23
CA ARG A 416 -9.73 44.67 -2.57
C ARG A 416 -11.01 45.32 -2.01
N ARG A 417 -10.94 45.88 -0.79
CA ARG A 417 -11.84 46.96 -0.36
C ARG A 417 -11.16 48.28 -0.68
N GLY A 418 -11.88 49.15 -1.39
CA GLY A 418 -11.42 50.48 -1.75
C GLY A 418 -11.44 51.43 -0.55
N VAL A 419 -10.40 52.24 -0.44
CA VAL A 419 -10.45 53.62 0.09
C VAL A 419 -9.43 54.45 -0.71
N SER A 420 -9.82 55.68 -0.96
CA SER A 420 -9.30 56.73 -1.85
C SER A 420 -7.88 57.26 -1.55
N SER A 421 -7.18 57.58 -2.65
CA SER A 421 -6.07 58.55 -2.91
C SER A 421 -6.10 59.86 -2.08
N PRO A 422 -5.02 60.70 -2.02
CA PRO A 422 -4.04 60.93 -3.11
C PRO A 422 -2.54 61.20 -2.77
N GLY A 423 -1.68 60.74 -3.68
CA GLY A 423 -0.67 61.53 -4.42
C GLY A 423 0.54 62.16 -3.70
N ARG A 424 1.75 61.66 -4.01
CA ARG A 424 2.91 62.49 -4.41
C ARG A 424 4.05 61.66 -5.05
N ARG A 425 4.73 62.31 -6.00
CA ARG A 425 5.74 61.82 -6.95
C ARG A 425 7.12 61.53 -6.33
N ALA A 426 7.77 60.50 -6.89
CA ALA A 426 9.16 60.38 -7.39
C ALA A 426 10.33 61.07 -6.65
N ASN A 427 11.41 60.33 -6.35
CA ASN A 427 12.64 60.27 -7.16
C ASN A 427 13.79 59.46 -6.50
N SER A 428 14.59 58.77 -7.34
CA SER A 428 16.05 58.47 -7.29
C SER A 428 16.72 58.07 -5.94
N GLY A 429 17.55 57.04 -5.81
CA GLY A 429 18.51 56.38 -6.70
C GLY A 429 19.36 55.36 -5.89
N PRO A 430 20.39 54.72 -6.49
CA PRO A 430 20.79 53.35 -6.15
C PRO A 430 22.18 53.23 -5.50
N HIS A 431 22.35 52.26 -4.58
CA HIS A 431 23.60 51.58 -4.22
C HIS A 431 23.18 50.25 -3.57
N GLY A 432 23.66 49.06 -3.91
CA GLY A 432 24.87 48.63 -4.58
C GLY A 432 25.36 47.43 -3.79
N PHE A 433 25.19 46.21 -4.30
CA PHE A 433 25.99 45.04 -3.92
C PHE A 433 25.97 44.06 -5.11
N SER A 434 27.15 43.89 -5.71
CA SER A 434 27.41 42.98 -6.81
C SER A 434 27.69 41.57 -6.31
N GLU A 435 27.42 40.63 -7.22
CA GLU A 435 28.16 39.39 -7.48
C GLU A 435 28.29 38.40 -6.30
N SER A 436 27.61 37.25 -6.39
CA SER A 436 28.15 36.15 -7.18
C SER A 436 27.04 35.30 -7.82
N ALA A 437 26.83 35.51 -9.12
CA ALA A 437 25.99 34.69 -9.97
C ALA A 437 26.83 34.23 -11.18
N ALA A 438 27.18 32.94 -11.19
CA ALA A 438 27.55 32.08 -12.32
C ALA A 438 28.13 30.82 -11.66
N ILE A 439 27.60 29.62 -11.81
CA ILE A 439 27.53 28.83 -13.05
C ILE A 439 26.44 27.77 -12.82
N LEU A 440 25.43 27.74 -13.69
CA LEU A 440 24.88 26.53 -14.32
C LEU A 440 23.72 26.96 -15.22
N SER A 441 24.08 27.11 -16.49
CA SER A 441 23.23 27.50 -17.61
C SER A 441 22.03 26.58 -17.79
N SER A 442 20.87 27.20 -17.91
CA SER A 442 19.68 26.65 -18.54
C SER A 442 19.99 26.17 -19.95
N SER A 443 19.98 24.86 -20.17
CA SER A 443 19.69 24.29 -21.48
C SER A 443 18.31 23.64 -21.40
N SER A 444 17.35 24.22 -22.11
CA SER A 444 16.05 23.61 -22.35
C SER A 444 16.26 22.27 -23.08
N PRO A 445 15.71 21.15 -22.60
CA PRO A 445 15.83 19.88 -23.31
C PRO A 445 15.08 19.98 -24.64
N THR A 446 15.76 19.61 -25.74
CA THR A 446 15.15 19.47 -27.06
C THR A 446 14.04 18.41 -27.00
N PRO A 447 12.98 18.51 -27.82
CA PRO A 447 11.80 17.65 -27.75
C PRO A 447 12.13 16.15 -27.84
N LEU A 448 13.23 15.77 -28.50
CA LEU A 448 13.71 14.38 -28.58
C LEU A 448 14.29 13.85 -27.26
N THR A 449 14.92 14.71 -26.44
CA THR A 449 15.43 14.33 -25.11
C THR A 449 14.32 14.26 -24.07
N ALA A 450 13.31 15.11 -24.17
CA ALA A 450 12.07 14.99 -23.41
C ALA A 450 11.31 13.71 -23.79
N TRP A 451 11.26 13.36 -25.08
CA TRP A 451 10.63 12.13 -25.57
C TRP A 451 11.38 10.87 -25.11
N ALA A 452 12.72 10.90 -25.12
CA ALA A 452 13.56 9.82 -24.61
C ALA A 452 13.48 9.68 -23.08
N ALA A 453 13.38 10.80 -22.34
CA ALA A 453 13.14 10.80 -20.90
C ALA A 453 11.73 10.28 -20.57
N THR A 454 10.70 10.68 -21.32
CA THR A 454 9.36 10.11 -21.18
C THR A 454 9.31 8.65 -21.59
N MET A 455 10.07 8.20 -22.59
CA MET A 455 10.17 6.79 -22.97
C MET A 455 10.89 5.96 -21.91
N LYS A 456 11.95 6.49 -21.27
CA LYS A 456 12.60 5.85 -20.11
C LYS A 456 11.66 5.78 -18.90
N LEU A 457 10.87 6.83 -18.66
CA LEU A 457 9.84 6.89 -17.63
C LEU A 457 8.68 5.93 -17.96
N LEU A 458 8.33 5.76 -19.24
CA LEU A 458 7.28 4.85 -19.73
C LEU A 458 7.73 3.37 -19.74
N GLN A 459 9.01 3.08 -19.96
CA GLN A 459 9.58 1.72 -19.83
C GLN A 459 9.70 1.28 -18.36
N THR A 460 9.86 2.21 -17.42
CA THR A 460 9.80 1.92 -15.96
C THR A 460 8.36 1.85 -15.43
N ILE A 461 7.39 2.32 -16.19
CA ILE A 461 5.97 2.19 -15.93
C ILE A 461 5.49 0.79 -16.41
N HIS A 462 5.96 -0.27 -15.77
CA HIS A 462 5.27 -1.55 -15.82
C HIS A 462 4.09 -1.53 -14.84
N TYR A 463 2.98 -0.94 -15.28
CA TYR A 463 1.66 -1.12 -14.67
C TYR A 463 1.16 -2.53 -15.02
N LEU A 464 1.44 -3.49 -14.14
CA LEU A 464 0.85 -4.81 -14.27
C LEU A 464 -0.57 -4.81 -13.70
N PRO A 465 -1.57 -5.37 -14.42
CA PRO A 465 -2.78 -5.84 -13.77
C PRO A 465 -2.40 -6.91 -12.75
N LYS A 466 -3.17 -6.99 -11.67
CA LYS A 466 -2.98 -7.96 -10.59
C LYS A 466 -3.19 -9.38 -11.14
N MET A 467 -2.13 -10.02 -11.62
CA MET A 467 -2.21 -11.38 -12.16
C MET A 467 -2.33 -12.38 -11.01
N THR A 468 -3.47 -13.07 -10.98
CA THR A 468 -3.60 -14.38 -10.36
C THR A 468 -2.79 -15.38 -11.17
N THR A 469 -1.80 -16.02 -10.56
CA THR A 469 -1.10 -17.15 -11.16
C THR A 469 -2.05 -18.34 -11.26
N SER A 470 -2.58 -18.61 -12.45
CA SER A 470 -3.10 -19.93 -12.82
C SER A 470 -2.28 -20.42 -14.01
N SER A 471 -1.47 -21.45 -13.78
CA SER A 471 -0.81 -22.22 -14.84
C SER A 471 -1.85 -22.86 -15.77
N PRO A 472 -1.64 -22.90 -17.10
CA PRO A 472 -2.50 -23.66 -17.99
C PRO A 472 -2.23 -25.17 -17.83
N PRO A 473 -3.24 -26.06 -17.88
CA PRO A 473 -3.01 -27.48 -18.01
C PRO A 473 -2.47 -27.78 -19.42
N GLY A 474 -1.39 -28.57 -19.48
CA GLY A 474 -0.81 -29.07 -20.72
C GLY A 474 -1.82 -29.96 -21.46
N PHE A 475 -2.13 -29.56 -22.69
CA PHE A 475 -2.84 -30.38 -23.65
C PHE A 475 -1.82 -31.29 -24.34
N THR A 476 -1.88 -32.60 -24.07
CA THR A 476 -1.18 -33.63 -24.84
C THR A 476 -2.04 -33.98 -26.06
N VAL A 477 -1.51 -33.76 -27.26
CA VAL A 477 -2.04 -34.33 -28.51
C VAL A 477 -1.09 -35.48 -28.92
N PRO A 478 -1.62 -36.66 -29.30
CA PRO A 478 -0.81 -37.78 -29.73
C PRO A 478 -0.36 -37.58 -31.17
N THR A 479 0.90 -37.93 -31.47
CA THR A 479 1.35 -38.17 -32.83
C THR A 479 1.97 -39.55 -32.88
N ASP A 480 1.20 -40.48 -33.43
CA ASP A 480 1.70 -41.71 -34.03
C ASP A 480 2.60 -41.38 -35.23
N GLU A 481 3.60 -42.24 -35.42
CA GLU A 481 4.22 -42.69 -36.68
C GLU A 481 4.49 -41.67 -37.80
N PHE A 482 5.77 -41.49 -38.14
CA PHE A 482 6.37 -42.06 -39.36
C PHE A 482 7.88 -41.75 -39.44
N SER A 483 8.64 -42.83 -39.68
CA SER A 483 10.06 -42.94 -40.11
C SER A 483 11.17 -42.30 -39.27
#